data_AF-A0A7V0QK77-F1
#
_entry.id   AF-A0A7V0QK77-F1
#
_cell.length_a   1.000
_cell.length_b   1.000
_cell.length_c   1.000
_cell.angle_alpha   90.00
_cell.angle_beta   90.00
_cell.angle_gamma   90.00
#
_symmetry.space_group_name_H-M   'P 1'
#
loop_
_entity.id
_entity.type
_entity.pdbx_description
1 polymer ?
#
loop_
_entity_poly.entity_id
_entity_poly.type
_entity_poly.pdbx_seq_one_letter_code
_entity_poly.pdbx_strand_id
1 'polypeptide(L)'
;GKYVPKPVVRGVQLSTGTLLMAEGVRFIIGTSRFQVLKNAAEPYLSLQAFGPIPIGIIIGFVGGLVTLLFLNNRKFPAGLLLIIGGTLIGVLLGKTGILKQVSLSVGFPKVLPFGFPTSADFSYALLILVLPQIPMTIGNAVIANVDLSREYFGEHSKKVTYGASCISMSLANFLSFLLGGMPLCHGAGGLAAHYRFGARTPGSNIIIGSFFVALAILFGKHALGIVYLIPMSVLGILLLFAGSQLGLTILDVEDRKDLFVVLMILGITLATNLAAGFIAGILVAYMLRYEKLSV
;
A
#
# COMPACT_ATOMS: atom_id res chain seq x y z
N GLY A 1 -17.72 8.36 -10.28
CA GLY A 1 -18.29 7.20 -10.99
C GLY A 1 -18.97 7.51 -12.32
N LYS A 2 -19.17 8.78 -12.74
CA LYS A 2 -19.95 9.10 -13.96
C LYS A 2 -19.27 8.67 -15.28
N TYR A 3 -17.93 8.58 -15.32
CA TYR A 3 -17.15 8.32 -16.55
C TYR A 3 -16.23 7.09 -16.48
N VAL A 4 -16.05 6.49 -15.30
CA VAL A 4 -15.26 5.26 -15.14
C VAL A 4 -16.22 4.16 -14.69
N PRO A 5 -16.49 3.16 -15.54
CA PRO A 5 -17.39 2.07 -15.20
C PRO A 5 -16.92 1.31 -13.94
N LYS A 6 -17.87 0.86 -13.12
CA LYS A 6 -17.63 0.01 -11.94
C LYS A 6 -16.68 -1.18 -12.22
N PRO A 7 -16.85 -1.97 -13.30
CA PRO A 7 -15.93 -3.09 -13.60
C PRO A 7 -14.48 -2.65 -13.80
N VAL A 8 -14.25 -1.44 -14.33
CA VAL A 8 -12.89 -0.92 -14.50
C VAL A 8 -12.23 -0.64 -13.15
N VAL A 9 -12.98 -0.07 -12.20
CA VAL A 9 -12.49 0.16 -10.84
C VAL A 9 -12.17 -1.16 -10.14
N ARG A 10 -13.06 -2.16 -10.25
CA ARG A 10 -12.84 -3.50 -9.67
C ARG A 10 -11.70 -4.24 -10.35
N GLY A 11 -11.53 -4.11 -11.66
CA GLY A 11 -10.37 -4.62 -12.39
C GLY A 11 -9.05 -4.06 -11.87
N VAL A 12 -8.97 -2.74 -11.70
CA VAL A 12 -7.79 -2.08 -11.11
C VAL A 12 -7.52 -2.57 -9.68
N GLN A 13 -8.55 -2.68 -8.84
CA GLN A 13 -8.41 -3.17 -7.48
C GLN A 13 -7.95 -4.64 -7.43
N LEU A 14 -8.53 -5.52 -8.24
CA LEU A 14 -8.12 -6.92 -8.36
C LEU A 14 -6.67 -7.03 -8.84
N SER A 15 -6.28 -6.27 -9.87
CA SER A 15 -4.91 -6.22 -10.36
C SER A 15 -3.92 -5.80 -9.28
N THR A 16 -4.18 -4.67 -8.60
CA THR A 16 -3.31 -4.19 -7.53
C THR A 16 -3.28 -5.16 -6.36
N GLY A 17 -4.42 -5.71 -5.96
CA GLY A 17 -4.50 -6.72 -4.90
C GLY A 17 -3.66 -7.96 -5.24
N THR A 18 -3.74 -8.43 -6.48
CA THR A 18 -2.96 -9.58 -6.97
C THR A 18 -1.46 -9.29 -6.98
N LEU A 19 -1.03 -8.11 -7.43
CA LEU A 19 0.37 -7.70 -7.40
C LEU A 19 0.91 -7.62 -5.96
N LEU A 20 0.13 -7.06 -5.02
CA LEU A 20 0.50 -7.01 -3.61
C LEU A 20 0.59 -8.40 -2.98
N MET A 21 -0.35 -9.29 -3.29
CA MET A 21 -0.30 -10.69 -2.83
C MET A 21 0.94 -11.40 -3.36
N ALA A 22 1.24 -11.25 -4.65
CA ALA A 22 2.42 -11.85 -5.27
C ALA A 22 3.72 -11.34 -4.63
N GLU A 23 3.84 -10.03 -4.39
CA GLU A 23 5.01 -9.47 -3.71
C GLU A 23 5.08 -9.91 -2.25
N GLY A 24 3.93 -10.01 -1.57
CA GLY A 24 3.85 -10.54 -0.21
C GLY A 24 4.34 -11.99 -0.10
N VAL A 25 3.96 -12.84 -1.06
CA VAL A 25 4.50 -14.20 -1.17
C VAL A 25 6.00 -14.17 -1.43
N ARG A 26 6.49 -13.37 -2.38
CA ARG A 26 7.94 -13.22 -2.66
C ARG A 26 8.74 -12.82 -1.43
N PHE A 27 8.20 -11.93 -0.60
CA PHE A 27 8.81 -11.51 0.67
C PHE A 27 8.91 -12.68 1.66
N ILE A 28 7.86 -13.49 1.77
CA ILE A 28 7.81 -14.67 2.65
C ILE A 28 8.80 -15.75 2.21
N ILE A 29 8.86 -16.06 0.90
CA ILE A 29 9.73 -17.13 0.39
C ILE A 29 11.18 -16.70 0.17
N GLY A 30 11.49 -15.40 0.25
CA GLY A 30 12.86 -14.89 0.12
C GLY A 30 13.29 -14.58 -1.32
N THR A 31 12.36 -14.38 -2.24
CA THR A 31 12.65 -14.23 -3.69
C THR A 31 12.30 -12.84 -4.23
N SER A 32 12.09 -11.84 -3.37
CA SER A 32 11.96 -10.45 -3.84
C SER A 32 13.26 -9.97 -4.46
N ARG A 33 13.18 -8.96 -5.34
CA ARG A 33 14.38 -8.38 -5.97
C ARG A 33 15.40 -7.92 -4.92
N PHE A 34 14.94 -7.37 -3.79
CA PHE A 34 15.81 -6.93 -2.71
C PHE A 34 16.50 -8.10 -1.99
N GLN A 35 15.75 -9.17 -1.69
CA GLN A 35 16.29 -10.38 -1.04
C GLN A 35 17.31 -11.10 -1.95
N VAL A 36 17.03 -11.20 -3.25
CA VAL A 36 17.93 -11.77 -4.25
C VAL A 36 19.22 -10.93 -4.36
N LEU A 37 19.10 -9.60 -4.43
CA LEU A 37 20.26 -8.69 -4.47
C LEU A 37 21.13 -8.79 -3.21
N LYS A 38 20.53 -9.11 -2.06
CA LYS A 38 21.24 -9.31 -0.79
C LYS A 38 21.69 -10.75 -0.56
N ASN A 39 21.36 -11.66 -1.47
CA ASN A 39 21.60 -13.09 -1.35
C ASN A 39 21.17 -13.65 0.02
N ALA A 40 19.99 -13.23 0.49
CA ALA A 40 19.50 -13.53 1.83
C ALA A 40 17.97 -13.61 1.84
N ALA A 41 17.42 -14.68 2.42
CA ALA A 41 15.97 -14.84 2.59
C ALA A 41 15.40 -13.76 3.52
N GLU A 42 16.11 -13.40 4.59
CA GLU A 42 15.75 -12.32 5.50
C GLU A 42 16.96 -11.41 5.73
N PRO A 43 17.18 -10.37 4.90
CA PRO A 43 18.45 -9.64 4.84
C PRO A 43 18.97 -9.08 6.17
N TYR A 44 18.08 -8.84 7.12
CA TYR A 44 18.37 -8.24 8.43
C TYR A 44 18.43 -9.23 9.59
N LEU A 45 18.02 -10.49 9.39
CA LEU A 45 18.14 -11.54 10.40
C LEU A 45 19.48 -12.27 10.31
N SER A 46 19.94 -12.80 11.43
CA SER A 46 21.14 -13.66 11.51
C SER A 46 20.84 -15.07 11.00
N LEU A 47 19.71 -15.63 11.42
CA LEU A 47 19.19 -16.90 10.93
C LEU A 47 18.51 -16.68 9.57
N GLN A 48 18.89 -17.45 8.55
CA GLN A 48 18.33 -17.36 7.19
C GLN A 48 17.43 -18.55 6.83
N ALA A 49 17.70 -19.71 7.40
CA ALA A 49 16.97 -20.95 7.14
C ALA A 49 16.99 -21.85 8.37
N PHE A 50 16.00 -22.75 8.44
CA PHE A 50 15.97 -23.87 9.37
C PHE A 50 15.96 -25.16 8.55
N GLY A 51 17.11 -25.82 8.46
CA GLY A 51 17.31 -26.91 7.50
C GLY A 51 17.11 -26.43 6.06
N PRO A 52 16.27 -27.11 5.24
CA PRO A 52 16.02 -26.71 3.86
C PRO A 52 15.01 -25.56 3.71
N ILE A 53 14.35 -25.13 4.79
CA ILE A 53 13.25 -24.17 4.74
C ILE A 53 13.76 -22.76 5.07
N PRO A 54 13.59 -21.76 4.18
CA PRO A 54 13.87 -20.37 4.51
C PRO A 54 13.08 -19.92 5.75
N ILE A 55 13.74 -19.20 6.66
CA ILE A 55 13.13 -18.77 7.92
C ILE A 55 11.92 -17.87 7.71
N GLY A 56 11.90 -17.11 6.60
CA GLY A 56 10.77 -16.28 6.20
C GLY A 56 9.49 -17.08 6.00
N ILE A 57 9.56 -18.34 5.56
CA ILE A 57 8.37 -19.21 5.41
C ILE A 57 7.80 -19.57 6.78
N ILE A 58 8.66 -19.85 7.77
CA ILE A 58 8.24 -20.18 9.13
C ILE A 58 7.58 -18.95 9.78
N ILE A 59 8.24 -17.79 9.71
CA ILE A 59 7.68 -16.52 10.20
C ILE A 59 6.37 -16.20 9.47
N GLY A 60 6.35 -16.40 8.15
CA GLY A 60 5.18 -16.23 7.28
C GLY A 60 3.99 -17.09 7.73
N PHE A 61 4.23 -18.38 7.97
CA PHE A 61 3.20 -19.32 8.41
C PHE A 61 2.65 -18.95 9.79
N VAL A 62 3.53 -18.71 10.77
CA VAL A 62 3.13 -18.33 12.14
C VAL A 62 2.38 -16.99 12.12
N GLY A 63 2.89 -15.99 11.40
CA GLY A 63 2.23 -14.70 11.28
C GLY A 63 0.90 -14.77 10.52
N GLY A 64 0.78 -15.66 9.54
CA GLY A 64 -0.49 -15.99 8.88
C GLY A 64 -1.52 -16.56 9.86
N LEU A 65 -1.12 -17.53 10.70
CA LEU A 65 -1.98 -18.06 11.76
C LEU A 65 -2.41 -16.99 12.76
N VAL A 66 -1.46 -16.16 13.23
CA VAL A 66 -1.77 -15.02 14.11
C VAL A 66 -2.77 -14.09 13.43
N THR A 67 -2.61 -13.82 12.14
CA THR A 67 -3.52 -12.96 11.39
C THR A 67 -4.92 -13.54 11.37
N LEU A 68 -5.08 -14.82 11.04
CA LEU A 68 -6.37 -15.48 10.98
C LEU A 68 -7.06 -15.54 12.36
N LEU A 69 -6.30 -15.86 13.41
CA LEU A 69 -6.83 -15.95 14.78
C LEU A 69 -7.28 -14.59 15.33
N PHE A 70 -6.58 -13.51 14.97
CA PHE A 70 -6.82 -12.17 15.51
C PHE A 70 -7.53 -11.21 14.54
N LEU A 71 -7.92 -11.68 13.34
CA LEU A 71 -8.49 -10.84 12.28
C LEU A 71 -9.71 -10.02 12.75
N ASN A 72 -10.58 -10.64 13.54
CA ASN A 72 -11.80 -10.01 14.05
C ASN A 72 -11.66 -9.49 15.48
N ASN A 73 -10.47 -9.58 16.07
CA ASN A 73 -10.24 -9.12 17.44
C ASN A 73 -10.05 -7.60 17.48
N ARG A 74 -11.01 -6.89 18.09
CA ARG A 74 -10.97 -5.42 18.22
C ARG A 74 -9.93 -4.94 19.25
N LYS A 75 -9.54 -5.80 20.21
CA LYS A 75 -8.58 -5.45 21.28
C LYS A 75 -7.13 -5.65 20.85
N PHE A 76 -6.88 -6.69 20.04
CA PHE A 76 -5.55 -7.03 19.56
C PHE A 76 -5.56 -7.10 18.02
N PRO A 77 -5.36 -5.96 17.33
CA PRO A 77 -5.33 -5.94 15.88
C PRO A 77 -4.18 -6.82 15.36
N ALA A 78 -4.50 -7.75 14.44
CA ALA A 78 -3.50 -8.63 13.82
C ALA A 78 -2.28 -7.86 13.30
N GLY A 79 -2.49 -6.74 12.60
CA GLY A 79 -1.39 -5.92 12.08
C GLY A 79 -0.47 -5.36 13.18
N LEU A 80 -1.00 -4.97 14.33
CA LEU A 80 -0.20 -4.50 15.45
C LEU A 80 0.60 -5.64 16.09
N LEU A 81 -0.02 -6.80 16.28
CA LEU A 81 0.66 -8.01 16.78
C LEU A 81 1.80 -8.43 15.85
N LEU A 82 1.57 -8.39 14.54
CA LEU A 82 2.58 -8.70 13.53
C LEU A 82 3.76 -7.73 13.59
N ILE A 83 3.51 -6.42 13.65
CA ILE A 83 4.59 -5.42 13.71
C ILE A 83 5.39 -5.54 15.02
N ILE A 84 4.72 -5.67 16.17
CA ILE A 84 5.40 -5.82 17.47
C ILE A 84 6.17 -7.14 17.50
N GLY A 85 5.53 -8.26 17.15
CA GLY A 85 6.15 -9.58 17.13
C GLY A 85 7.32 -9.66 16.14
N GLY A 86 7.16 -9.10 14.95
CA GLY A 86 8.22 -8.98 13.95
C GLY A 86 9.40 -8.15 14.46
N THR A 87 9.12 -6.99 15.05
CA THR A 87 10.17 -6.14 15.66
C THR A 87 10.91 -6.89 16.78
N LEU A 88 10.19 -7.64 17.64
CA LEU A 88 10.81 -8.48 18.67
C LEU A 88 11.70 -9.58 18.05
N ILE A 89 11.24 -10.24 16.99
CA ILE A 89 12.05 -11.21 16.24
C ILE A 89 13.32 -10.54 15.70
N GLY A 90 13.23 -9.34 15.11
CA GLY A 90 14.40 -8.63 14.63
C GLY A 90 15.35 -8.15 15.72
N VAL A 91 14.84 -7.83 16.92
CA VAL A 91 15.69 -7.49 18.07
C VAL A 91 16.44 -8.73 18.58
N LEU A 92 15.75 -9.87 18.68
CA LEU A 92 16.31 -11.10 19.25
C LEU A 92 17.20 -11.87 18.26
N LEU A 93 16.83 -11.90 16.98
CA LEU A 93 17.47 -12.69 15.93
C LEU A 93 18.13 -11.83 14.85
N GLY A 94 18.14 -10.49 14.99
CA GLY A 94 18.77 -9.58 14.03
C GLY A 94 20.28 -9.77 13.91
N LYS A 95 20.85 -9.35 12.76
CA LYS A 95 22.31 -9.36 12.57
C LYS A 95 23.00 -8.50 13.64
N THR A 96 24.13 -8.98 14.14
CA THR A 96 24.96 -8.27 15.12
C THR A 96 25.28 -6.85 14.63
N GLY A 97 24.92 -5.84 15.42
CA GLY A 97 25.14 -4.44 15.08
C GLY A 97 23.96 -3.73 14.43
N ILE A 98 22.84 -4.40 14.14
CA ILE A 98 21.62 -3.71 13.65
C ILE A 98 21.13 -2.64 14.65
N LEU A 99 21.20 -2.94 15.95
CA LEU A 99 20.90 -1.98 17.02
C LEU A 99 21.94 -0.86 17.12
N LYS A 100 23.21 -1.11 16.73
CA LYS A 100 24.24 -0.07 16.67
C LYS A 100 24.00 0.92 15.53
N GLN A 101 23.19 0.54 14.53
CA GLN A 101 22.77 1.46 13.47
C GLN A 101 21.67 2.42 13.95
N VAL A 102 21.03 2.15 15.09
CA VAL A 102 20.03 3.03 15.71
C VAL A 102 20.74 3.95 16.68
N SER A 103 21.25 5.07 16.17
CA SER A 103 21.86 6.13 16.96
C SER A 103 21.06 7.41 16.84
N LEU A 104 20.98 8.17 17.94
CA LEU A 104 20.39 9.50 17.93
C LEU A 104 21.24 10.39 17.02
N SER A 105 20.63 10.97 16.01
CA SER A 105 21.28 11.78 15.00
C SER A 105 20.25 12.78 14.50
N VAL A 106 20.32 14.00 15.02
CA VAL A 106 19.40 15.05 14.60
C VAL A 106 19.55 15.28 13.10
N GLY A 107 18.52 14.92 12.34
CA GLY A 107 18.52 14.95 10.88
C GLY A 107 17.44 15.90 10.37
N PHE A 108 17.85 16.94 9.66
CA PHE A 108 16.91 17.80 8.93
C PHE A 108 16.83 17.36 7.47
N PRO A 109 15.63 17.30 6.88
CA PRO A 109 15.49 16.96 5.47
C PRO A 109 16.10 18.07 4.61
N LYS A 110 16.86 17.69 3.59
CA LYS A 110 17.35 18.63 2.59
C LYS A 110 16.19 19.00 1.67
N VAL A 111 16.06 20.29 1.33
CA VAL A 111 15.12 20.74 0.31
C VAL A 111 15.69 20.39 -1.06
N LEU A 112 14.86 19.77 -1.90
CA LEU A 112 15.17 19.26 -3.24
C LEU A 112 16.42 18.37 -3.26
N PRO A 113 16.45 17.26 -2.50
CA PRO A 113 17.63 16.40 -2.41
C PRO A 113 18.02 15.76 -3.75
N PHE A 114 17.07 15.69 -4.69
CA PHE A 114 17.26 15.15 -6.05
C PHE A 114 17.25 16.23 -7.14
N GLY A 115 17.18 17.52 -6.77
CA GLY A 115 17.05 18.63 -7.72
C GLY A 115 15.68 18.73 -8.38
N PHE A 116 15.57 19.57 -9.41
CA PHE A 116 14.37 19.67 -10.24
C PHE A 116 14.35 18.59 -11.33
N PRO A 117 13.18 17.99 -11.62
CA PRO A 117 13.06 16.95 -12.64
C PRO A 117 13.34 17.51 -14.04
N THR A 118 13.93 16.69 -14.89
CA THR A 118 14.12 17.03 -16.31
C THR A 118 12.81 16.90 -17.09
N SER A 119 12.74 17.45 -18.31
CA SER A 119 11.58 17.27 -19.18
C SER A 119 11.30 15.80 -19.51
N ALA A 120 12.34 14.96 -19.55
CA ALA A 120 12.21 13.53 -19.75
C ALA A 120 11.57 12.85 -18.52
N ASP A 121 12.03 13.18 -17.32
CA ASP A 121 11.45 12.67 -16.06
C ASP A 121 9.97 13.05 -15.96
N PHE A 122 9.63 14.30 -16.30
CA PHE A 122 8.26 14.79 -16.28
C PHE A 122 7.37 14.02 -17.26
N SER A 123 7.84 13.81 -18.51
CA SER A 123 7.10 13.09 -19.54
C SER A 123 6.89 11.62 -19.15
N TYR A 124 7.93 10.98 -18.61
CA TYR A 124 7.86 9.61 -18.12
C TYR A 124 6.87 9.48 -16.95
N ALA A 125 7.00 10.33 -15.93
CA ALA A 125 6.11 10.31 -14.78
C ALA A 125 4.65 10.57 -15.20
N LEU A 126 4.40 11.51 -16.10
CA LEU A 126 3.06 11.81 -16.58
C LEU A 126 2.42 10.60 -17.28
N LEU A 127 3.12 10.00 -18.24
CA LEU A 127 2.58 8.93 -19.08
C LEU A 127 2.52 7.58 -18.35
N ILE A 128 3.54 7.25 -17.57
CA ILE A 128 3.73 5.91 -16.99
C ILE A 128 3.19 5.82 -15.55
N LEU A 129 3.17 6.94 -14.80
CA LEU A 129 2.74 6.92 -13.39
C LEU A 129 1.43 7.68 -13.18
N VAL A 130 1.29 8.90 -13.70
CA VAL A 130 0.13 9.75 -13.41
C VAL A 130 -1.12 9.28 -14.14
N LEU A 131 -1.09 9.18 -15.48
CA LEU A 131 -2.26 8.76 -16.27
C LEU A 131 -2.90 7.45 -15.78
N PRO A 132 -2.12 6.40 -15.43
CA PRO A 132 -2.67 5.13 -14.94
C PRO A 132 -3.27 5.21 -13.55
N GLN A 133 -2.78 6.15 -12.73
CA GLN A 133 -3.12 6.28 -11.31
C GLN A 133 -4.29 7.24 -11.07
N ILE A 134 -4.58 8.15 -12.00
CA ILE A 134 -5.76 9.05 -11.95
C ILE A 134 -7.06 8.32 -11.52
N PRO A 135 -7.43 7.17 -12.11
CA PRO A 135 -8.71 6.52 -11.83
C PRO A 135 -8.74 5.92 -10.43
N MET A 136 -7.65 5.28 -10.01
CA MET A 136 -7.52 4.72 -8.68
C MET A 136 -7.52 5.82 -7.62
N THR A 137 -6.80 6.92 -7.86
CA THR A 137 -6.73 8.06 -6.96
C THR A 137 -8.09 8.76 -6.87
N ILE A 138 -8.78 9.03 -7.98
CA ILE A 138 -10.12 9.62 -7.94
C ILE A 138 -11.11 8.68 -7.25
N GLY A 139 -11.08 7.38 -7.57
CA GLY A 139 -11.99 6.39 -6.98
C GLY A 139 -11.77 6.22 -5.48
N ASN A 140 -10.55 5.91 -5.06
CA ASN A 140 -10.23 5.54 -3.68
C ASN A 140 -9.91 6.75 -2.80
N ALA A 141 -9.04 7.65 -3.27
CA ALA A 141 -8.51 8.75 -2.45
C ALA A 141 -9.42 9.98 -2.44
N VAL A 142 -10.26 10.16 -3.46
CA VAL A 142 -11.19 11.31 -3.54
C VAL A 142 -12.61 10.88 -3.23
N ILE A 143 -13.23 10.04 -4.06
CA ILE A 143 -14.66 9.69 -3.93
C ILE A 143 -14.88 8.84 -2.68
N ALA A 144 -14.29 7.63 -2.62
CA ALA A 144 -14.53 6.72 -1.51
C ALA A 144 -14.08 7.32 -0.17
N ASN A 145 -12.98 8.06 -0.14
CA ASN A 145 -12.51 8.70 1.09
C ASN A 145 -13.49 9.78 1.60
N VAL A 146 -14.04 10.62 0.69
CA VAL A 146 -15.02 11.65 1.04
C VAL A 146 -16.34 11.03 1.49
N ASP A 147 -16.84 10.06 0.74
CA ASP A 147 -18.13 9.42 1.05
C ASP A 147 -18.06 8.65 2.36
N LEU A 148 -16.97 7.92 2.60
CA LEU A 148 -16.75 7.23 3.86
C LEU A 148 -16.55 8.19 5.03
N SER A 149 -15.89 9.34 4.79
CA SER A 149 -15.79 10.38 5.81
C SER A 149 -17.16 10.92 6.21
N ARG A 150 -18.07 11.09 5.24
CA ARG A 150 -19.45 11.53 5.49
C ARG A 150 -20.24 10.49 6.27
N GLU A 151 -20.12 9.23 5.89
CA GLU A 151 -20.78 8.12 6.58
C GLU A 151 -20.33 8.00 8.03
N TYR A 152 -19.01 8.07 8.28
CA TYR A 152 -18.45 7.82 9.61
C TYR A 152 -18.47 9.01 10.55
N PHE A 153 -18.34 10.23 10.04
CA PHE A 153 -18.18 11.44 10.86
C PHE A 153 -19.32 12.46 10.69
N GLY A 154 -20.27 12.22 9.77
CA GLY A 154 -21.46 13.05 9.59
C GLY A 154 -21.13 14.54 9.47
N GLU A 155 -21.72 15.36 10.33
CA GLU A 155 -21.53 16.82 10.37
C GLU A 155 -20.07 17.25 10.57
N HIS A 156 -19.22 16.42 11.19
CA HIS A 156 -17.80 16.73 11.36
C HIS A 156 -17.00 16.60 10.05
N SER A 157 -17.56 15.95 9.02
CA SER A 157 -16.93 15.78 7.71
C SER A 157 -17.22 16.91 6.72
N LYS A 158 -17.95 17.97 7.11
CA LYS A 158 -18.39 19.06 6.19
C LYS A 158 -17.28 19.67 5.33
N LYS A 159 -16.05 19.76 5.87
CA LYS A 159 -14.89 20.30 5.14
C LYS A 159 -14.26 19.32 4.15
N VAL A 160 -14.58 18.03 4.27
CA VAL A 160 -14.08 16.94 3.43
C VAL A 160 -14.94 16.85 2.18
N THR A 161 -14.65 17.71 1.20
CA THR A 161 -15.28 17.70 -0.13
C THR A 161 -14.34 17.06 -1.16
N TYR A 162 -14.87 16.70 -2.33
CA TYR A 162 -14.04 16.18 -3.42
C TYR A 162 -12.93 17.17 -3.82
N GLY A 163 -13.27 18.46 -3.97
CA GLY A 163 -12.31 19.51 -4.29
C GLY A 163 -11.27 19.73 -3.19
N ALA A 164 -11.70 19.81 -1.93
CA ALA A 164 -10.79 19.94 -0.79
C ALA A 164 -9.83 18.75 -0.66
N SER A 165 -10.31 17.54 -0.96
CA SER A 165 -9.48 16.33 -0.96
C SER A 165 -8.39 16.40 -2.05
N CYS A 166 -8.73 16.86 -3.25
CA CYS A 166 -7.74 17.08 -4.31
C CYS A 166 -6.71 18.15 -3.93
N ILE A 167 -7.14 19.29 -3.38
CA ILE A 167 -6.25 20.39 -2.97
C ILE A 167 -5.30 19.94 -1.85
N SER A 168 -5.83 19.31 -0.80
CA SER A 168 -5.00 18.83 0.31
C SER A 168 -3.94 17.82 -0.13
N MET A 169 -4.31 16.91 -1.04
CA MET A 169 -3.39 15.93 -1.61
C MET A 169 -2.35 16.60 -2.51
N SER A 170 -2.73 17.60 -3.31
CA SER A 170 -1.79 18.38 -4.13
C SER A 170 -0.74 19.10 -3.27
N LEU A 171 -1.18 19.77 -2.19
CA LEU A 171 -0.27 20.43 -1.25
C LEU A 171 0.67 19.43 -0.56
N ALA A 172 0.15 18.30 -0.10
CA ALA A 172 0.95 17.26 0.53
C ALA A 172 1.98 16.66 -0.44
N ASN A 173 1.62 16.44 -1.70
CA ASN A 173 2.56 15.95 -2.72
C ASN A 173 3.60 17.00 -3.12
N PHE A 174 3.24 18.28 -3.16
CA PHE A 174 4.21 19.35 -3.40
C PHE A 174 5.26 19.41 -2.30
N LEU A 175 4.83 19.31 -1.03
CA LEU A 175 5.76 19.18 0.11
C LEU A 175 6.58 17.89 0.04
N SER A 176 5.96 16.76 -0.32
CA SER A 176 6.68 15.49 -0.50
C SER A 176 7.78 15.63 -1.56
N PHE A 177 7.47 16.21 -2.71
CA PHE A 177 8.44 16.51 -3.77
C PHE A 177 9.62 17.36 -3.27
N LEU A 178 9.34 18.45 -2.56
CA LEU A 178 10.38 19.32 -2.00
C LEU A 178 11.31 18.58 -1.03
N LEU A 179 10.86 17.51 -0.38
CA LEU A 179 11.67 16.75 0.59
C LEU A 179 12.18 15.42 0.02
N GLY A 180 11.97 15.14 -1.28
CA GLY A 180 12.34 13.88 -1.92
C GLY A 180 11.52 12.67 -1.48
N GLY A 181 10.30 12.90 -0.99
CA GLY A 181 9.36 11.86 -0.60
C GLY A 181 8.66 11.20 -1.79
N MET A 182 8.07 10.04 -1.55
CA MET A 182 7.26 9.33 -2.54
C MET A 182 5.88 10.00 -2.70
N PRO A 183 5.18 9.80 -3.84
CA PRO A 183 3.82 10.27 -4.03
C PRO A 183 2.87 9.73 -2.96
N LEU A 184 1.96 10.58 -2.49
CA LEU A 184 1.05 10.31 -1.38
C LEU A 184 -0.40 10.47 -1.86
N CYS A 185 -1.32 9.76 -1.23
CA CYS A 185 -2.75 9.98 -1.41
C CYS A 185 -3.50 9.78 -0.10
N HIS A 186 -4.75 10.26 -0.06
CA HIS A 186 -5.68 9.79 0.97
C HIS A 186 -6.05 8.34 0.72
N GLY A 187 -6.43 7.61 1.77
CA GLY A 187 -6.82 6.22 1.65
C GLY A 187 -8.11 5.94 2.40
N ALA A 188 -9.20 5.68 1.65
CA ALA A 188 -10.46 5.24 2.25
C ALA A 188 -10.28 3.99 3.13
N GLY A 189 -9.42 3.05 2.72
CA GLY A 189 -9.09 1.87 3.53
C GLY A 189 -8.37 2.21 4.84
N GLY A 190 -7.45 3.17 4.82
CA GLY A 190 -6.78 3.65 6.04
C GLY A 190 -7.74 4.35 6.99
N LEU A 191 -8.61 5.21 6.45
CA LEU A 191 -9.70 5.85 7.20
C LEU A 191 -10.63 4.80 7.84
N ALA A 192 -11.05 3.80 7.06
CA ALA A 192 -11.88 2.70 7.53
C ALA A 192 -11.22 1.91 8.65
N ALA A 193 -9.93 1.60 8.50
CA ALA A 193 -9.18 0.88 9.52
C ALA A 193 -9.09 1.70 10.81
N HIS A 194 -8.68 2.97 10.74
CA HIS A 194 -8.61 3.84 11.92
C HIS A 194 -9.97 3.97 12.60
N TYR A 195 -11.05 4.16 11.85
CA TYR A 195 -12.40 4.23 12.39
C TYR A 195 -12.84 2.90 13.04
N ARG A 196 -12.56 1.76 12.39
CA ARG A 196 -12.84 0.42 12.95
C ARG A 196 -12.12 0.20 14.29
N PHE A 197 -10.93 0.77 14.45
CA PHE A 197 -10.13 0.72 15.68
C PHE A 197 -10.40 1.87 16.67
N GLY A 198 -11.51 2.59 16.50
CA GLY A 198 -12.00 3.55 17.49
C GLY A 198 -11.54 4.99 17.29
N ALA A 199 -10.80 5.31 16.21
CA ALA A 199 -10.51 6.70 15.89
C ALA A 199 -11.82 7.44 15.54
N ARG A 200 -12.09 8.54 16.26
CA ARG A 200 -13.26 9.40 16.05
C ARG A 200 -12.90 10.86 15.78
N THR A 201 -11.62 11.18 15.87
CA THR A 201 -11.08 12.53 15.69
C THR A 201 -9.84 12.45 14.79
N PRO A 202 -9.36 13.57 14.21
CA PRO A 202 -8.10 13.59 13.46
C PRO A 202 -6.86 13.28 14.31
N GLY A 203 -7.02 13.11 15.64
CA GLY A 203 -5.93 12.83 16.56
C GLY A 203 -5.11 11.58 16.19
N SER A 204 -5.73 10.53 15.63
CA SER A 204 -4.98 9.35 15.16
C SER A 204 -3.94 9.72 14.11
N ASN A 205 -4.32 10.55 13.14
CA ASN A 205 -3.45 10.96 12.05
C ASN A 205 -2.34 11.90 12.56
N ILE A 206 -2.67 12.78 13.50
CA ILE A 206 -1.70 13.67 14.15
C ILE A 206 -0.68 12.84 14.93
N ILE A 207 -1.11 11.88 15.76
CA ILE A 207 -0.21 11.04 16.56
C ILE A 207 0.74 10.25 15.65
N ILE A 208 0.21 9.58 14.61
CA ILE A 208 1.03 8.79 13.67
C ILE A 208 2.00 9.71 12.90
N GLY A 209 1.51 10.84 12.39
CA GLY A 209 2.35 11.82 11.67
C GLY A 209 3.45 12.39 12.57
N SER A 210 3.12 12.83 13.78
CA SER A 210 4.07 13.34 14.77
C SER A 210 5.09 12.27 15.16
N PHE A 211 4.69 11.01 15.31
CA PHE A 211 5.61 9.92 15.57
C PHE A 211 6.63 9.75 14.43
N PHE A 212 6.20 9.73 13.17
CA PHE A 212 7.12 9.63 12.03
C PHE A 212 8.01 10.86 11.86
N VAL A 213 7.49 12.07 12.11
CA VAL A 213 8.29 13.30 12.10
C VAL A 213 9.34 13.27 13.21
N ALA A 214 8.96 12.87 14.43
CA ALA A 214 9.91 12.73 15.53
C ALA A 214 10.96 11.66 15.24
N LEU A 215 10.57 10.52 14.68
CA LEU A 215 11.48 9.46 14.25
C LEU A 215 12.49 9.97 13.22
N ALA A 216 12.02 10.70 12.20
CA ALA A 216 12.86 11.28 11.17
C ALA A 216 13.81 12.36 11.72
N ILE A 217 13.34 13.23 12.61
CA ILE A 217 14.17 14.32 13.18
C ILE A 217 15.19 13.76 14.17
N LEU A 218 14.78 12.87 15.09
CA LEU A 218 15.65 12.39 16.18
C LEU A 218 16.69 11.37 15.70
N PHE A 219 16.35 10.54 14.71
CA PHE A 219 17.25 9.49 14.21
C PHE A 219 17.81 9.79 12.81
N GLY A 220 17.24 10.73 12.05
CA GLY A 220 17.74 11.09 10.73
C GLY A 220 17.86 9.88 9.80
N LYS A 221 19.04 9.73 9.18
CA LYS A 221 19.39 8.57 8.33
C LYS A 221 19.34 7.22 9.06
N HIS A 222 19.42 7.21 10.39
CA HIS A 222 19.38 6.02 11.24
C HIS A 222 17.95 5.55 11.56
N ALA A 223 16.92 6.33 11.23
CA ALA A 223 15.52 5.97 11.42
C ALA A 223 15.17 4.64 10.71
N LEU A 224 15.78 4.39 9.54
CA LEU A 224 15.58 3.15 8.79
C LEU A 224 16.09 1.91 9.54
N GLY A 225 17.06 2.05 10.43
CA GLY A 225 17.55 0.94 11.26
C GLY A 225 16.44 0.34 12.14
N ILE A 226 15.50 1.16 12.59
CA ILE A 226 14.32 0.71 13.36
C ILE A 226 13.37 -0.07 12.45
N VAL A 227 13.15 0.40 11.21
CA VAL A 227 12.29 -0.29 10.23
C VAL A 227 12.91 -1.62 9.80
N TYR A 228 14.24 -1.69 9.69
CA TYR A 228 14.97 -2.91 9.35
C TYR A 228 14.89 -4.02 10.41
N LEU A 229 14.39 -3.72 11.61
CA LEU A 229 14.08 -4.74 12.61
C LEU A 229 12.84 -5.56 12.23
N ILE A 230 11.98 -5.08 11.33
CA ILE A 230 10.79 -5.82 10.93
C ILE A 230 11.19 -6.79 9.81
N PRO A 231 11.06 -8.12 9.99
CA PRO A 231 11.37 -9.09 8.95
C PRO A 231 10.52 -8.86 7.69
N MET A 232 11.11 -9.10 6.52
CA MET A 232 10.44 -8.93 5.24
C MET A 232 9.22 -9.84 5.14
N SER A 233 9.27 -11.06 5.69
CA SER A 233 8.13 -11.98 5.78
C SER A 233 6.93 -11.40 6.53
N VAL A 234 7.15 -10.61 7.59
CA VAL A 234 6.07 -9.92 8.31
C VAL A 234 5.40 -8.87 7.42
N LEU A 235 6.20 -8.06 6.72
CA LEU A 235 5.68 -7.16 5.68
C LEU A 235 4.94 -7.94 4.60
N GLY A 236 5.44 -9.12 4.23
CA GLY A 236 4.84 -10.00 3.24
C GLY A 236 3.46 -10.49 3.64
N ILE A 237 3.25 -10.87 4.90
CA ILE A 237 1.93 -11.25 5.45
C ILE A 237 0.96 -10.06 5.38
N LEU A 238 1.43 -8.87 5.78
CA LEU A 238 0.60 -7.65 5.72
C LEU A 238 0.19 -7.32 4.29
N LEU A 239 1.12 -7.45 3.32
CA LEU A 239 0.86 -7.25 1.90
C LEU A 239 -0.10 -8.30 1.33
N LEU A 240 0.09 -9.57 1.70
CA LEU A 240 -0.78 -10.66 1.28
C LEU A 240 -2.21 -10.45 1.78
N PHE A 241 -2.36 -10.09 3.04
CA PHE A 241 -3.66 -9.82 3.64
C PHE A 241 -4.33 -8.58 3.03
N ALA A 242 -3.62 -7.45 2.94
CA ALA A 242 -4.14 -6.23 2.33
C ALA A 242 -4.50 -6.43 0.84
N GLY A 243 -3.65 -7.15 0.10
CA GLY A 243 -3.89 -7.52 -1.28
C GLY A 243 -5.11 -8.44 -1.44
N SER A 244 -5.32 -9.38 -0.51
CA SER A 244 -6.50 -10.24 -0.49
C SER A 244 -7.77 -9.44 -0.26
N GLN A 245 -7.78 -8.53 0.72
CA GLN A 245 -8.93 -7.65 0.97
C GLN A 245 -9.26 -6.78 -0.24
N LEU A 246 -8.23 -6.27 -0.93
CA LEU A 246 -8.42 -5.48 -2.14
C LEU A 246 -8.91 -6.34 -3.32
N GLY A 247 -8.45 -7.59 -3.44
CA GLY A 247 -8.92 -8.52 -4.47
C GLY A 247 -10.36 -8.97 -4.26
N LEU A 248 -10.78 -9.16 -3.01
CA LEU A 248 -12.15 -9.56 -2.65
C LEU A 248 -13.21 -8.50 -3.00
N THR A 249 -12.83 -7.27 -3.37
CA THR A 249 -13.78 -6.27 -3.86
C THR A 249 -14.45 -6.68 -5.16
N ILE A 250 -13.91 -7.66 -5.89
CA ILE A 250 -14.54 -8.26 -7.08
C ILE A 250 -15.91 -8.88 -6.79
N LEU A 251 -16.19 -9.26 -5.54
CA LEU A 251 -17.42 -9.97 -5.16
C LEU A 251 -18.70 -9.18 -5.42
N ASP A 252 -18.61 -7.87 -5.68
CA ASP A 252 -19.76 -7.03 -6.02
C ASP A 252 -19.98 -6.87 -7.55
N VAL A 253 -19.27 -7.65 -8.36
CA VAL A 253 -19.42 -7.74 -9.81
C VAL A 253 -20.17 -9.02 -10.16
N GLU A 254 -21.44 -8.89 -10.53
CA GLU A 254 -22.34 -10.03 -10.78
C GLU A 254 -22.49 -10.34 -12.29
N ASP A 255 -22.38 -9.32 -13.15
CA ASP A 255 -22.55 -9.46 -14.59
C ASP A 255 -21.33 -10.10 -15.28
N ARG A 256 -21.57 -11.06 -16.19
CA ARG A 256 -20.51 -11.75 -16.96
C ARG A 256 -19.65 -10.79 -17.78
N LYS A 257 -20.27 -9.81 -18.44
CA LYS A 257 -19.57 -8.80 -19.25
C LYS A 257 -18.63 -7.95 -18.40
N ASP A 258 -19.08 -7.58 -17.21
CA ASP A 258 -18.30 -6.79 -16.27
C ASP A 258 -17.15 -7.61 -15.68
N LEU A 259 -17.39 -8.89 -15.35
CA LEU A 259 -16.34 -9.80 -14.90
C LEU A 259 -15.28 -10.05 -15.99
N PHE A 260 -15.69 -10.16 -17.26
CA PHE A 260 -14.75 -10.25 -18.38
C PHE A 260 -13.82 -9.03 -18.44
N VAL A 261 -14.36 -7.81 -18.31
CA VAL A 261 -13.55 -6.58 -18.25
C VAL A 261 -12.55 -6.64 -17.09
N VAL A 262 -12.99 -7.04 -15.90
CA VAL A 262 -12.14 -7.16 -14.71
C VAL A 262 -10.97 -8.13 -14.96
N LEU A 263 -11.26 -9.33 -15.48
CA LEU A 263 -10.24 -10.35 -15.74
C LEU A 263 -9.29 -9.95 -16.87
N MET A 264 -9.79 -9.26 -17.90
CA MET A 264 -8.96 -8.71 -18.97
C MET A 264 -7.98 -7.66 -18.44
N ILE A 265 -8.46 -6.74 -17.58
CA ILE A 265 -7.58 -5.74 -16.93
C ILE A 265 -6.48 -6.44 -16.13
N LEU A 266 -6.83 -7.48 -15.37
CA LEU A 266 -5.86 -8.29 -14.62
C LEU A 266 -4.83 -8.92 -15.56
N GLY A 267 -5.27 -9.61 -16.61
CA GLY A 267 -4.38 -10.27 -17.57
C GLY A 267 -3.40 -9.30 -18.23
N ILE A 268 -3.90 -8.16 -18.74
CA ILE A 268 -3.06 -7.13 -19.36
C ILE A 268 -2.09 -6.53 -18.33
N THR A 269 -2.55 -6.30 -17.10
CA THR A 269 -1.70 -5.75 -16.03
C THR A 269 -0.53 -6.67 -15.71
N LEU A 270 -0.78 -7.98 -15.59
CA LEU A 270 0.25 -8.97 -15.30
C LEU A 270 1.23 -9.14 -16.46
N ALA A 271 0.77 -9.00 -17.71
CA ALA A 271 1.62 -9.10 -18.90
C ALA A 271 2.42 -7.81 -19.18
N THR A 272 1.90 -6.66 -18.77
CA THR A 272 2.49 -5.35 -19.10
C THR A 272 2.56 -4.45 -17.86
N ASN A 273 1.54 -3.63 -17.64
CA ASN A 273 1.42 -2.72 -16.51
C ASN A 273 -0.05 -2.32 -16.32
N LEU A 274 -0.33 -1.72 -15.16
CA LEU A 274 -1.68 -1.31 -14.77
C LEU A 274 -2.27 -0.23 -15.71
N ALA A 275 -1.44 0.60 -16.34
CA ALA A 275 -1.87 1.62 -17.31
C ALA A 275 -2.58 1.01 -18.51
N ALA A 276 -1.89 0.06 -19.16
CA ALA A 276 -2.40 -0.61 -20.34
C ALA A 276 -3.68 -1.37 -20.00
N GLY A 277 -3.69 -2.06 -18.85
CA GLY A 277 -4.89 -2.73 -18.34
C GLY A 277 -6.05 -1.77 -18.17
N PHE A 278 -5.83 -0.64 -17.50
CA PHE A 278 -6.86 0.37 -17.28
C PHE A 278 -7.42 0.97 -18.59
N ILE A 279 -6.55 1.39 -19.51
CA ILE A 279 -6.96 1.99 -20.80
C ILE A 279 -7.78 0.99 -21.62
N ALA A 280 -7.28 -0.24 -21.78
CA ALA A 280 -8.01 -1.29 -22.48
C ALA A 280 -9.33 -1.62 -21.80
N GLY A 281 -9.34 -1.69 -20.47
CA GLY A 281 -10.53 -1.91 -19.65
C GLY A 281 -11.63 -0.87 -19.88
N ILE A 282 -11.27 0.41 -19.96
CA ILE A 282 -12.22 1.48 -20.31
C ILE A 282 -12.82 1.24 -21.69
N LEU A 283 -11.98 1.02 -22.70
CA LEU A 283 -12.43 0.86 -24.08
C LEU A 283 -13.40 -0.30 -24.20
N VAL A 284 -13.05 -1.46 -23.63
CA VAL A 284 -13.88 -2.67 -23.67
C VAL A 284 -15.15 -2.50 -22.84
N ALA A 285 -15.09 -1.87 -21.66
CA ALA A 285 -16.28 -1.62 -20.86
C ALA A 285 -17.31 -0.75 -21.60
N TYR A 286 -16.85 0.26 -22.36
CA TYR A 286 -17.75 1.07 -23.19
C TYR A 286 -18.26 0.33 -24.42
N MET A 287 -17.43 -0.49 -25.07
CA MET A 287 -17.86 -1.32 -26.20
C MET A 287 -18.93 -2.34 -25.80
N LEU A 288 -18.77 -3.02 -24.67
CA LEU A 288 -19.70 -4.06 -24.21
C LEU A 288 -21.06 -3.52 -23.70
N ARG A 289 -21.15 -2.22 -23.46
CA ARG A 289 -22.42 -1.53 -23.20
C ARG A 289 -23.31 -1.40 -24.44
N TYR A 290 -22.75 -1.51 -25.65
CA TYR A 290 -23.56 -1.60 -26.85
C TYR A 290 -24.19 -3.01 -26.93
N GLU A 291 -25.52 -3.07 -26.92
CA GLU A 291 -26.34 -4.29 -26.76
C GLU A 291 -26.03 -5.44 -27.75
N LYS A 292 -25.30 -5.17 -28.84
CA LYS A 292 -24.99 -6.15 -29.89
C LYS A 292 -23.79 -7.06 -29.62
N LEU A 293 -23.07 -6.89 -28.50
CA LEU A 293 -21.91 -7.72 -28.17
C LEU A 293 -22.22 -8.59 -26.94
N SER A 294 -22.27 -9.92 -27.13
CA SER A 294 -22.32 -10.91 -26.06
C SER A 294 -20.94 -11.53 -25.86
N VAL A 295 -20.52 -11.63 -24.60
CA VAL A 295 -19.32 -12.37 -24.16
C VAL A 295 -19.77 -13.53 -23.29
#